data_AF-A0A7C2C1V7-F1
#
_entry.id   AF-A0A7C2C1V7-F1
#
_cell.length_a   1.000
_cell.length_b   1.000
_cell.length_c   1.000
_cell.angle_alpha   90.00
_cell.angle_beta   90.00
_cell.angle_gamma   90.00
#
_symmetry.space_group_name_H-M   'P 1'
#
loop_
_entity.id
_entity.type
_entity.pdbx_description
1 polymer ?
#
loop_
_entity_poly.entity_id
_entity_poly.type
_entity_poly.pdbx_seq_one_letter_code
_entity_poly.pdbx_strand_id
1 'polypeptide(L)'
;MITRLGRFAEGFIEAGWLAAAILVPLFFNVYSARIFEPDKLTVLRTVVLLAALALAVRLAEAGFAFNPSFSWLRDRPLLPAAGLLGLVYLLTTVTSLNPEVSFWGSYQRLQGTFVNLCYLSLFFLTAAFIRRQEQVDRLVTVMVLTSLPIGLYGLLQYVGGLPGSPIRDPLPWGSDVTQRVTSTMGNPIFLGAWLIMVVPLTLARLIPALAEFLRQANAPGPFPWRTWVRVAGYGLTLTVQLLVILFTQSRGPWLGLLAGLFMFGILVPLRLGRRRLALLAAALGLGAVAFIILLNVPGSPLQPLKAANRYLERLGSIAEADSGTVRVRLLIWFG
;
A
#
# COMPACT_ATOMS: atom_id res chain seq x y z
N MET A 1 -14.43 34.08 -10.25
CA MET A 1 -15.34 32.94 -10.54
C MET A 1 -14.54 31.87 -11.26
N ILE A 2 -14.72 30.58 -10.92
CA ILE A 2 -14.01 29.48 -11.60
C ILE A 2 -14.63 29.30 -12.99
N THR A 3 -13.81 29.36 -14.04
CA THR A 3 -14.29 29.17 -15.42
C THR A 3 -14.61 27.69 -15.68
N ARG A 4 -15.05 27.36 -16.90
CA ARG A 4 -15.17 25.95 -17.33
C ARG A 4 -13.82 25.24 -17.38
N LEU A 5 -12.75 25.94 -17.77
CA LEU A 5 -11.40 25.38 -17.87
C LEU A 5 -10.83 25.06 -16.47
N GLY A 6 -11.06 25.92 -15.48
CA GLY A 6 -10.63 25.66 -14.10
C GLY A 6 -11.33 24.46 -13.48
N ARG A 7 -12.63 24.26 -13.77
CA ARG A 7 -13.35 23.04 -13.37
C ARG A 7 -12.81 21.79 -14.06
N PHE A 8 -12.45 21.91 -15.34
CA PHE A 8 -11.81 20.81 -16.06
C PHE A 8 -10.45 20.46 -15.47
N ALA A 9 -9.63 21.47 -15.14
CA ALA A 9 -8.33 21.28 -14.49
C ALA A 9 -8.46 20.57 -13.13
N GLU A 10 -9.44 20.94 -12.30
CA GLU A 10 -9.73 20.24 -11.04
C GLU A 10 -10.12 18.77 -11.26
N GLY A 11 -10.97 18.49 -12.26
CA GLY A 11 -11.31 17.13 -12.65
C GLY A 11 -10.11 16.33 -13.18
N PHE A 12 -9.21 16.99 -13.91
CA PHE A 12 -7.99 16.38 -14.43
C PHE A 12 -7.00 16.02 -13.32
N ILE A 13 -6.84 16.88 -12.31
CA ILE A 13 -6.03 16.59 -11.12
C ILE A 13 -6.60 15.35 -10.40
N GLU A 14 -7.93 15.27 -10.27
CA GLU A 14 -8.58 14.09 -9.67
C GLU A 14 -8.33 12.82 -10.48
N ALA A 15 -8.52 12.88 -11.80
CA ALA A 15 -8.19 11.78 -12.68
C ALA A 15 -6.71 11.36 -12.56
N GLY A 16 -5.81 12.32 -12.32
CA GLY A 16 -4.39 12.10 -12.10
C GLY A 16 -4.09 11.17 -10.93
N TRP A 17 -4.59 11.44 -9.72
CA TRP A 17 -4.32 10.54 -8.58
C TRP A 17 -5.04 9.19 -8.71
N LEU A 18 -6.20 9.13 -9.36
CA LEU A 18 -6.88 7.87 -9.65
C LEU A 18 -6.07 7.04 -10.65
N ALA A 19 -5.54 7.68 -11.70
CA ALA A 19 -4.64 7.04 -12.66
C ALA A 19 -3.35 6.58 -11.99
N ALA A 20 -2.75 7.37 -11.09
CA ALA A 20 -1.58 6.95 -10.33
C ALA A 20 -1.86 5.69 -9.50
N ALA A 21 -3.03 5.61 -8.86
CA ALA A 21 -3.43 4.45 -8.05
C ALA A 21 -3.70 3.18 -8.88
N ILE A 22 -3.91 3.29 -10.20
CA ILE A 22 -4.10 2.17 -11.13
C ILE A 22 -2.81 1.82 -11.85
N LEU A 23 -2.23 2.79 -12.56
CA LEU A 23 -1.15 2.58 -13.51
C LEU A 23 0.16 2.21 -12.80
N VAL A 24 0.54 2.91 -11.73
CA VAL A 24 1.81 2.65 -11.03
C VAL A 24 1.91 1.22 -10.49
N PRO A 25 0.92 0.67 -9.76
CA PRO A 25 1.03 -0.68 -9.24
C PRO A 25 0.87 -1.76 -10.32
N LEU A 26 0.13 -1.51 -11.42
CA LEU A 26 -0.06 -2.47 -12.51
C LEU A 26 1.06 -2.48 -13.55
N PHE A 27 1.72 -1.35 -13.79
CA PHE A 27 2.67 -1.21 -14.89
C PHE A 27 3.96 -1.99 -14.63
N PHE A 28 4.40 -2.76 -15.62
CA PHE A 28 5.75 -3.30 -15.75
C PHE A 28 6.06 -3.47 -17.24
N ASN A 29 7.33 -3.49 -17.61
CA ASN A 29 7.75 -3.68 -19.00
C ASN A 29 8.88 -4.69 -19.10
N VAL A 30 8.59 -5.88 -19.61
CA VAL A 30 9.57 -6.97 -19.76
C VAL A 30 10.71 -6.66 -20.73
N TYR A 31 10.53 -5.67 -21.61
CA TYR A 31 11.54 -5.23 -22.57
C TYR A 31 12.46 -4.13 -22.01
N SER A 32 12.13 -3.57 -20.84
CA SER A 32 12.99 -2.60 -20.17
C SER A 32 14.15 -3.30 -19.46
N ALA A 33 15.32 -2.65 -19.46
CA ALA A 33 16.47 -3.12 -18.67
C ALA A 33 16.15 -3.23 -17.17
N ARG A 34 15.13 -2.49 -16.70
CA ARG A 34 14.66 -2.50 -15.31
C ARG A 34 13.13 -2.60 -15.30
N ILE A 35 12.66 -3.83 -15.39
CA ILE A 35 11.26 -4.23 -15.63
C ILE A 35 10.22 -3.56 -14.72
N PHE A 36 10.59 -3.19 -13.48
CA PHE A 36 9.67 -2.72 -12.45
C PHE A 36 9.93 -1.28 -11.99
N GLU A 37 10.89 -1.07 -11.08
CA GLU A 37 10.99 0.17 -10.30
C GLU A 37 11.14 1.43 -11.16
N PRO A 38 12.14 1.56 -12.07
CA PRO A 38 12.33 2.79 -12.86
C PRO A 38 11.16 3.15 -13.76
N ASP A 39 10.52 2.16 -14.39
CA ASP A 39 9.43 2.45 -15.31
C ASP A 39 8.17 2.89 -14.55
N LYS A 40 7.88 2.28 -13.38
CA LYS A 40 6.81 2.73 -12.48
C LYS A 40 7.03 4.17 -12.00
N LEU A 41 8.28 4.55 -11.71
CA LEU A 41 8.63 5.93 -11.37
C LEU A 41 8.39 6.88 -12.54
N THR A 42 8.72 6.47 -13.77
CA THR A 42 8.46 7.26 -14.97
C THR A 42 6.96 7.50 -15.17
N VAL A 43 6.13 6.46 -15.02
CA VAL A 43 4.66 6.59 -15.06
C VAL A 43 4.17 7.59 -14.00
N LEU A 44 4.63 7.45 -12.76
CA LEU A 44 4.26 8.35 -11.68
C LEU A 44 4.65 9.80 -11.98
N ARG A 45 5.90 10.04 -12.40
CA ARG A 45 6.41 11.37 -12.75
C ARG A 45 5.52 12.01 -13.82
N THR A 46 5.21 11.29 -14.90
CA THR A 46 4.36 11.79 -15.98
C THR A 46 2.98 12.18 -15.45
N VAL A 47 2.34 11.33 -14.65
CA VAL A 47 1.02 11.62 -14.06
C VAL A 47 1.08 12.87 -13.16
N VAL A 48 2.11 12.99 -12.32
CA VAL A 48 2.26 14.14 -11.40
C VAL A 48 2.56 15.42 -12.18
N LEU A 49 3.42 15.38 -13.19
CA LEU A 49 3.74 16.55 -14.01
C LEU A 49 2.52 17.06 -14.77
N LEU A 50 1.70 16.16 -15.32
CA LEU A 50 0.44 16.53 -15.97
C LEU A 50 -0.56 17.13 -14.96
N ALA A 51 -0.66 16.57 -13.76
CA ALA A 51 -1.49 17.15 -12.70
C ALA A 51 -0.96 18.51 -12.21
N ALA A 52 0.36 18.70 -12.15
CA ALA A 52 0.98 19.97 -11.83
C ALA A 52 0.73 21.03 -12.93
N LEU A 53 0.73 20.62 -14.21
CA LEU A 53 0.32 21.49 -15.32
C LEU A 53 -1.15 21.90 -15.19
N ALA A 54 -2.04 20.97 -14.87
CA ALA A 54 -3.44 21.28 -14.61
C ALA A 54 -3.60 22.24 -13.41
N LEU A 55 -2.79 22.06 -12.35
CA LEU A 55 -2.74 23.01 -11.24
C LEU A 55 -2.29 24.40 -11.71
N ALA A 56 -1.25 24.50 -12.55
CA ALA A 56 -0.77 25.77 -13.08
C ALA A 56 -1.86 26.49 -13.90
N VAL A 57 -2.58 25.76 -14.76
CA VAL A 57 -3.74 26.30 -15.50
C VAL A 57 -4.80 26.81 -14.53
N ARG A 58 -5.11 26.03 -13.48
CA ARG A 58 -6.10 26.42 -12.48
C ARG A 58 -5.71 27.69 -11.74
N LEU A 59 -4.44 27.82 -11.36
CA LEU A 59 -3.90 29.00 -10.66
C LEU A 59 -3.85 30.23 -11.56
N ALA A 60 -3.52 30.07 -12.84
CA ALA A 60 -3.53 31.16 -13.82
C ALA A 60 -4.93 31.76 -13.96
N GLU A 61 -5.99 30.94 -13.87
CA GLU A 61 -7.37 31.44 -13.95
C GLU A 61 -7.95 31.97 -12.63
N ALA A 62 -7.65 31.31 -11.50
CA ALA A 62 -8.20 31.73 -10.21
C ALA A 62 -7.43 32.89 -9.57
N GLY A 63 -6.22 33.14 -10.05
CA GLY A 63 -5.19 33.82 -9.27
C GLY A 63 -4.61 32.91 -8.19
N PHE A 64 -3.40 33.23 -7.77
CA PHE A 64 -2.76 32.58 -6.63
C PHE A 64 -3.16 33.34 -5.35
N ALA A 65 -4.00 32.74 -4.52
CA ALA A 65 -4.33 33.26 -3.19
C ALA A 65 -3.97 32.20 -2.15
N PHE A 66 -2.74 32.26 -1.65
CA PHE A 66 -2.27 31.40 -0.58
C PHE A 66 -1.85 32.25 0.61
N ASN A 67 -2.72 32.33 1.61
CA ASN A 67 -2.44 33.03 2.85
C ASN A 67 -2.79 32.12 4.04
N PRO A 68 -1.97 31.09 4.30
CA PRO A 68 -2.24 30.15 5.39
C PRO A 68 -2.02 30.85 6.72
N SER A 69 -3.04 30.83 7.59
CA SER A 69 -2.85 31.26 8.97
C SER A 69 -1.97 30.26 9.73
N PHE A 70 -1.29 30.72 10.78
CA PHE A 70 -0.55 29.82 11.68
C PHE A 70 -1.46 28.72 12.27
N SER A 71 -2.70 29.07 12.62
CA SER A 71 -3.71 28.09 13.06
C SER A 71 -4.00 27.03 12.00
N TRP A 72 -4.08 27.40 10.72
CA TRP A 72 -4.34 26.46 9.62
C TRP A 72 -3.24 25.41 9.47
N LEU A 73 -1.97 25.82 9.65
CA LEU A 73 -0.82 24.92 9.63
C LEU A 73 -0.77 24.02 10.87
N ARG A 74 -1.06 24.59 12.04
CA ARG A 74 -1.11 23.83 13.30
C ARG A 74 -2.18 22.73 13.28
N ASP A 75 -3.34 23.03 12.72
CA ASP A 75 -4.46 22.08 12.65
C ASP A 75 -4.24 20.98 11.59
N ARG A 76 -3.18 21.10 10.76
CA ARG A 76 -2.82 20.13 9.71
C ARG A 76 -1.32 19.81 9.75
N PRO A 77 -0.81 19.19 10.82
CA PRO A 77 0.62 19.05 11.08
C PRO A 77 1.39 18.26 10.00
N LEU A 78 0.69 17.43 9.22
CA LEU A 78 1.29 16.68 8.11
C LEU A 78 1.72 17.58 6.94
N LEU A 79 1.03 18.70 6.70
CA LEU A 79 1.38 19.62 5.62
C LEU A 79 2.73 20.31 5.83
N PRO A 80 3.00 20.98 6.97
CA PRO A 80 4.31 21.58 7.22
C PRO A 80 5.40 20.50 7.37
N ALA A 81 5.10 19.32 7.93
CA ALA A 81 6.08 18.23 8.00
C ALA A 81 6.50 17.73 6.60
N ALA A 82 5.55 17.54 5.68
CA ALA A 82 5.83 17.18 4.29
C ALA A 82 6.59 18.30 3.55
N GLY A 83 6.27 19.56 3.82
CA GLY A 83 6.97 20.71 3.25
C GLY A 83 8.42 20.78 3.74
N LEU A 84 8.65 20.60 5.04
CA LEU A 84 9.98 20.52 5.64
C LEU A 84 10.78 19.36 5.06
N LEU A 85 10.16 18.19 4.87
CA LEU A 85 10.82 17.05 4.23
C LEU A 85 11.28 17.41 2.81
N GLY A 86 10.44 18.09 2.02
CA GLY A 86 10.82 18.60 0.70
C GLY A 86 11.99 19.56 0.75
N LEU A 87 12.00 20.49 1.70
CA LEU A 87 13.10 21.43 1.91
C LEU A 87 14.40 20.70 2.30
N VAL A 88 14.33 19.68 3.15
CA VAL A 88 15.48 18.85 3.53
C VAL A 88 16.03 18.10 2.31
N TYR A 89 15.17 17.53 1.45
CA TYR A 89 15.63 16.89 0.21
C TYR A 89 16.34 17.88 -0.71
N LEU A 90 15.80 19.09 -0.88
CA LEU A 90 16.44 20.12 -1.70
C LEU A 90 17.80 20.55 -1.12
N LEU A 91 17.85 20.84 0.19
CA LEU A 91 19.08 21.25 0.86
C LEU A 91 20.16 20.17 0.76
N THR A 92 19.82 18.92 1.13
CA THR A 92 20.77 17.81 1.09
C THR A 92 21.23 17.44 -0.32
N THR A 93 20.42 17.75 -1.34
CA THR A 93 20.83 17.60 -2.75
C THR A 93 21.86 18.64 -3.16
N VAL A 94 21.63 19.90 -2.82
CA VAL A 94 22.55 21.00 -3.17
C VAL A 94 23.87 20.88 -2.41
N THR A 95 23.82 20.43 -1.16
CA THR A 95 25.03 20.23 -0.33
C THR A 95 25.67 18.86 -0.51
N SER A 96 25.19 18.03 -1.44
CA SER A 96 25.70 16.66 -1.66
C SER A 96 27.01 16.67 -2.43
N LEU A 97 27.82 15.62 -2.27
CA LEU A 97 29.07 15.42 -3.03
C LEU A 97 28.82 15.28 -4.54
N ASN A 98 27.67 14.75 -4.94
CA ASN A 98 27.27 14.62 -6.33
C ASN A 98 25.79 15.04 -6.49
N PRO A 99 25.53 16.35 -6.62
CA PRO A 99 24.16 16.89 -6.68
C PRO A 99 23.33 16.32 -7.83
N GLU A 100 23.97 16.01 -8.96
CA GLU A 100 23.30 15.44 -10.13
C GLU A 100 22.73 14.05 -9.83
N VAL A 101 23.56 13.16 -9.27
CA VAL A 101 23.12 11.82 -8.87
C VAL A 101 22.11 11.89 -7.73
N SER A 102 22.27 12.82 -6.78
CA SER A 102 21.28 13.04 -5.72
C SER A 102 19.93 13.52 -6.26
N PHE A 103 19.93 14.38 -7.29
CA PHE A 103 18.71 14.91 -7.88
C PHE A 103 17.96 13.88 -8.73
N TRP A 104 18.66 13.21 -9.65
CA TRP A 104 18.07 12.25 -10.60
C TRP A 104 17.91 10.84 -10.03
N GLY A 105 18.75 10.47 -9.06
CA GLY A 105 18.89 9.12 -8.55
C GLY A 105 19.88 8.28 -9.35
N SER A 106 20.29 7.15 -8.80
CA SER A 106 21.21 6.23 -9.49
C SER A 106 20.56 5.58 -10.71
N TYR A 107 21.37 5.21 -11.70
CA TYR A 107 20.91 4.51 -12.92
C TYR A 107 20.04 3.28 -12.64
N GLN A 108 20.30 2.57 -11.53
CA GLN A 108 19.58 1.34 -11.20
C GLN A 108 18.18 1.59 -10.62
N ARG A 109 18.00 2.68 -9.85
CA ARG A 109 16.79 2.91 -9.06
C ARG A 109 16.00 4.15 -9.48
N LEU A 110 16.66 5.15 -10.07
CA LEU A 110 16.10 6.48 -10.40
C LEU A 110 15.37 7.15 -9.22
N GLN A 111 15.78 6.82 -7.99
CA GLN A 111 15.22 7.33 -6.73
C GLN A 111 16.04 8.53 -6.25
N GLY A 112 15.85 9.69 -6.88
CA GLY A 112 16.47 10.95 -6.47
C GLY A 112 15.47 11.94 -5.87
N THR A 113 15.94 13.15 -5.58
CA THR A 113 15.11 14.24 -5.06
C THR A 113 13.95 14.59 -5.98
N PHE A 114 14.12 14.52 -7.30
CA PHE A 114 13.03 14.79 -8.23
C PHE A 114 11.81 13.86 -8.00
N VAL A 115 12.05 12.56 -7.80
CA VAL A 115 10.97 11.59 -7.50
C VAL A 115 10.33 11.84 -6.15
N ASN A 116 11.14 12.16 -5.14
CA ASN A 116 10.63 12.50 -3.81
C ASN A 116 9.73 13.75 -3.85
N LEU A 117 10.11 14.76 -4.65
CA LEU A 117 9.25 15.91 -4.91
C LEU A 117 7.97 15.54 -5.68
N CYS A 118 8.01 14.55 -6.58
CA CYS A 118 6.78 14.02 -7.20
C CYS A 118 5.86 13.34 -6.18
N TYR A 119 6.40 12.54 -5.24
CA TYR A 119 5.60 11.95 -4.15
C TYR A 119 4.95 13.04 -3.29
N LEU A 120 5.72 14.06 -2.91
CA LEU A 120 5.23 15.20 -2.14
C LEU A 120 4.19 16.01 -2.92
N SER A 121 4.41 16.23 -4.22
CA SER A 121 3.45 16.93 -5.09
C SER A 121 2.14 16.18 -5.18
N LEU A 122 2.16 14.86 -5.35
CA LEU A 122 0.95 14.03 -5.31
C LEU A 122 0.23 14.16 -3.96
N PHE A 123 0.97 14.12 -2.84
CA PHE A 123 0.43 14.34 -1.50
C PHE A 123 -0.23 15.72 -1.37
N PHE A 124 0.42 16.80 -1.79
CA PHE A 124 -0.15 18.15 -1.70
C PHE A 124 -1.36 18.33 -2.64
N LEU A 125 -1.31 17.79 -3.86
CA LEU A 125 -2.43 17.81 -4.80
C LEU A 125 -3.65 17.07 -4.21
N THR A 126 -3.45 15.87 -3.68
CA THR A 126 -4.54 15.11 -3.04
C THR A 126 -5.07 15.84 -1.81
N ALA A 127 -4.21 16.33 -0.93
CA ALA A 127 -4.62 17.09 0.26
C ALA A 127 -5.35 18.40 -0.07
N ALA A 128 -5.02 19.04 -1.20
CA ALA A 128 -5.61 20.31 -1.62
C ALA A 128 -6.92 20.15 -2.41
N PHE A 129 -7.14 19.03 -3.11
CA PHE A 129 -8.27 18.88 -4.03
C PHE A 129 -9.26 17.77 -3.65
N ILE A 130 -8.93 16.91 -2.68
CA ILE A 130 -9.94 16.08 -2.03
C ILE A 130 -10.74 16.97 -1.08
N ARG A 131 -11.93 17.36 -1.52
CA ARG A 131 -12.86 18.22 -0.79
C ARG A 131 -14.18 17.52 -0.47
N ARG A 132 -14.46 16.40 -1.13
CA ARG A 132 -15.73 15.68 -1.01
C ARG A 132 -15.51 14.21 -0.68
N GLN A 133 -16.45 13.64 0.08
CA GLN A 133 -16.40 12.23 0.49
C GLN A 133 -16.43 11.29 -0.72
N GLU A 134 -17.11 11.67 -1.81
CA GLU A 134 -17.20 10.85 -3.02
C GLU A 134 -15.84 10.70 -3.72
N GLN A 135 -14.93 11.67 -3.58
CA GLN A 135 -13.57 11.58 -4.14
C GLN A 135 -12.74 10.55 -3.37
N VAL A 136 -12.84 10.58 -2.04
CA VAL A 136 -12.25 9.55 -1.16
C VAL A 136 -12.85 8.19 -1.52
N ASP A 137 -14.16 8.14 -1.75
CA ASP A 137 -14.83 6.89 -2.06
C ASP A 137 -14.34 6.28 -3.38
N ARG A 138 -14.23 7.10 -4.44
CA ARG A 138 -13.63 6.68 -5.71
C ARG A 138 -12.19 6.21 -5.56
N LEU A 139 -11.36 6.94 -4.82
CA LEU A 139 -9.96 6.57 -4.60
C LEU A 139 -9.84 5.22 -3.89
N VAL A 140 -10.61 5.01 -2.82
CA VAL A 140 -10.66 3.73 -2.10
C VAL A 140 -11.14 2.60 -3.01
N THR A 141 -12.22 2.82 -3.76
CA THR A 141 -12.73 1.82 -4.71
C THR A 141 -11.68 1.48 -5.77
N VAL A 142 -10.98 2.48 -6.32
CA VAL A 142 -9.90 2.26 -7.28
C VAL A 142 -8.76 1.46 -6.68
N MET A 143 -8.30 1.76 -5.46
CA MET A 143 -7.25 1.00 -4.79
C MET A 143 -7.66 -0.46 -4.55
N VAL A 144 -8.89 -0.69 -4.09
CA VAL A 144 -9.43 -2.05 -3.88
C VAL A 144 -9.57 -2.80 -5.20
N LEU A 145 -10.13 -2.19 -6.24
CA LEU A 145 -10.29 -2.82 -7.55
C LEU A 145 -8.95 -3.12 -8.21
N THR A 146 -7.97 -2.20 -8.10
CA THR A 146 -6.62 -2.39 -8.63
C THR A 146 -5.91 -3.56 -7.95
N SER A 147 -6.25 -3.86 -6.69
CA SER A 147 -5.63 -4.96 -5.96
C SER A 147 -6.03 -6.33 -6.46
N LEU A 148 -7.17 -6.42 -7.15
CA LEU A 148 -7.70 -7.67 -7.64
C LEU A 148 -6.82 -8.25 -8.76
N PRO A 149 -6.54 -7.57 -9.90
CA PRO A 149 -5.63 -8.10 -10.92
C PRO A 149 -4.22 -8.36 -10.40
N ILE A 150 -3.72 -7.52 -9.48
CA ILE A 150 -2.40 -7.72 -8.85
C ILE A 150 -2.40 -9.00 -8.00
N GLY A 151 -3.44 -9.20 -7.19
CA GLY A 151 -3.58 -10.38 -6.36
C GLY A 151 -3.83 -11.64 -7.17
N LEU A 152 -4.71 -11.59 -8.18
CA LEU A 152 -4.97 -12.72 -9.09
C LEU A 152 -3.71 -13.15 -9.84
N TYR A 153 -2.89 -12.20 -10.30
CA TYR A 153 -1.61 -12.53 -10.92
C TYR A 153 -0.63 -13.17 -9.92
N GLY A 154 -0.59 -12.68 -8.68
CA GLY A 154 0.16 -13.33 -7.60
C GLY A 154 -0.32 -14.76 -7.29
N LEU A 155 -1.63 -15.00 -7.32
CA LEU A 155 -2.19 -16.35 -7.16
C LEU A 155 -1.80 -17.27 -8.32
N LEU A 156 -1.81 -16.76 -9.56
CA LEU A 156 -1.35 -17.50 -10.73
C LEU A 156 0.12 -17.92 -10.57
N GLN A 157 0.99 -17.01 -10.11
CA GLN A 157 2.39 -17.33 -9.82
C GLN A 157 2.54 -18.44 -8.78
N TYR A 158 1.76 -18.38 -7.69
CA TYR A 158 1.78 -19.42 -6.66
C TYR A 158 1.32 -20.77 -7.20
N VAL A 159 0.16 -20.82 -7.87
CA VAL A 159 -0.40 -22.06 -8.43
C VAL A 159 0.52 -22.63 -9.50
N GLY A 160 1.16 -21.79 -10.32
CA GLY A 160 2.12 -22.24 -11.31
C GLY A 160 3.44 -22.75 -10.73
N GLY A 161 3.69 -22.45 -9.45
CA GLY A 161 4.78 -23.01 -8.67
C GLY A 161 4.54 -24.38 -8.06
N LEU A 162 3.29 -24.83 -8.00
CA LEU A 162 2.96 -26.10 -7.38
C LEU A 162 3.52 -27.28 -8.19
N PRO A 163 4.03 -28.34 -7.54
CA PRO A 163 4.48 -29.54 -8.23
C PRO A 163 3.38 -30.12 -9.12
N GLY A 164 3.71 -30.41 -10.38
CA GLY A 164 2.74 -30.95 -11.35
C GLY A 164 1.70 -29.95 -11.87
N SER A 165 1.81 -28.66 -11.55
CA SER A 165 0.88 -27.64 -12.05
C SER A 165 0.94 -27.53 -13.58
N PRO A 166 -0.22 -27.56 -14.28
CA PRO A 166 -0.28 -27.35 -15.72
C PRO A 166 -0.17 -25.86 -16.10
N ILE A 167 -0.31 -24.96 -15.11
CA ILE A 167 -0.23 -23.51 -15.30
C ILE A 167 1.21 -23.10 -15.08
N ARG A 168 1.78 -22.31 -15.98
CA ARG A 168 3.08 -21.66 -15.79
C ARG A 168 2.92 -20.16 -15.95
N ASP A 169 3.73 -19.41 -15.21
CA ASP A 169 3.82 -17.97 -15.43
C ASP A 169 4.34 -17.75 -16.86
N PRO A 170 3.57 -17.08 -17.75
CA PRO A 170 3.97 -16.91 -19.13
C PRO A 170 5.12 -15.91 -19.30
N LEU A 171 5.49 -15.17 -18.24
CA LEU A 171 6.50 -14.11 -18.32
C LEU A 171 7.90 -14.62 -17.97
N PRO A 172 8.95 -14.23 -18.73
CA PRO A 172 10.30 -14.75 -18.58
C PRO A 172 11.05 -14.05 -17.43
N TRP A 173 10.65 -14.34 -16.20
CA TRP A 173 11.28 -13.73 -15.03
C TRP A 173 12.70 -14.24 -14.80
N GLY A 174 13.64 -13.33 -14.51
CA GLY A 174 15.04 -13.67 -14.20
C GLY A 174 15.28 -14.29 -12.82
N SER A 175 14.22 -14.52 -12.03
CA SER A 175 14.28 -15.11 -10.68
C SER A 175 13.10 -16.03 -10.43
N ASP A 176 13.24 -16.98 -9.52
CA ASP A 176 12.15 -17.87 -9.11
C ASP A 176 11.04 -17.08 -8.38
N VAL A 177 9.99 -16.73 -9.12
CA VAL A 177 8.78 -16.04 -8.63
C VAL A 177 7.75 -16.99 -8.01
N THR A 178 8.02 -18.30 -8.04
CA THR A 178 7.05 -19.33 -7.65
C THR A 178 7.11 -19.64 -6.16
N GLN A 179 8.32 -19.66 -5.58
CA GLN A 179 8.50 -19.87 -4.14
C GLN A 179 8.05 -18.68 -3.29
N ARG A 180 8.13 -17.47 -3.85
CA ARG A 180 7.71 -16.21 -3.23
C ARG A 180 7.12 -15.31 -4.30
N VAL A 181 5.81 -15.16 -4.27
CA VAL A 181 5.10 -14.42 -5.31
C VAL A 181 5.46 -12.93 -5.30
N THR A 182 5.58 -12.36 -6.48
CA THR A 182 6.01 -10.97 -6.68
C THR A 182 5.03 -10.13 -7.48
N SER A 183 4.19 -10.79 -8.29
CA SER A 183 3.17 -10.18 -9.15
C SER A 183 3.76 -9.01 -9.98
N THR A 184 2.94 -8.01 -10.30
CA THR A 184 3.33 -6.80 -11.03
C THR A 184 4.27 -5.89 -10.23
N MET A 185 4.60 -6.22 -8.98
CA MET A 185 5.48 -5.44 -8.12
C MET A 185 6.95 -5.88 -8.24
N GLY A 186 7.23 -7.06 -8.78
CA GLY A 186 8.59 -7.57 -8.99
C GLY A 186 9.37 -7.88 -7.72
N ASN A 187 8.77 -7.68 -6.55
CA ASN A 187 9.36 -7.97 -5.26
C ASN A 187 8.28 -8.41 -4.26
N PRO A 188 8.47 -9.52 -3.53
CA PRO A 188 7.47 -10.02 -2.59
C PRO A 188 7.24 -9.07 -1.40
N ILE A 189 8.25 -8.29 -1.00
CA ILE A 189 8.12 -7.29 0.08
C ILE A 189 7.27 -6.13 -0.40
N PHE A 190 7.48 -5.63 -1.63
CA PHE A 190 6.69 -4.53 -2.18
C PHE A 190 5.24 -4.94 -2.43
N LEU A 191 5.02 -6.15 -2.96
CA LEU A 191 3.68 -6.73 -3.11
C LEU A 191 2.96 -6.82 -1.75
N GLY A 192 3.62 -7.41 -0.75
CA GLY A 192 3.08 -7.50 0.59
C GLY A 192 2.78 -6.12 1.18
N ALA A 193 3.73 -5.19 1.13
CA ALA A 193 3.59 -3.83 1.67
C ALA A 193 2.42 -3.07 1.02
N TRP A 194 2.22 -3.23 -0.29
CA TRP A 194 1.11 -2.61 -0.97
C TRP A 194 -0.24 -3.21 -0.56
N LEU A 195 -0.34 -4.55 -0.55
CA LEU A 195 -1.59 -5.23 -0.18
C LEU A 195 -2.00 -4.96 1.28
N ILE A 196 -1.07 -4.89 2.23
CA ILE A 196 -1.41 -4.58 3.63
C ILE A 196 -1.97 -3.16 3.80
N MET A 197 -1.61 -2.22 2.91
CA MET A 197 -2.22 -0.88 2.92
C MET A 197 -3.64 -0.90 2.36
N VAL A 198 -3.95 -1.82 1.43
CA VAL A 198 -5.29 -1.93 0.82
C VAL A 198 -6.25 -2.76 1.69
N VAL A 199 -5.76 -3.76 2.44
CA VAL A 199 -6.62 -4.64 3.27
C VAL A 199 -7.55 -3.87 4.23
N PRO A 200 -7.09 -2.88 5.03
CA PRO A 200 -7.97 -2.08 5.88
C PRO A 200 -9.04 -1.32 5.10
N LEU A 201 -8.72 -0.88 3.87
CA LEU A 201 -9.68 -0.19 2.99
C LEU A 201 -10.74 -1.16 2.48
N THR A 202 -10.36 -2.38 2.11
CA THR A 202 -11.29 -3.46 1.75
C THR A 202 -12.21 -3.79 2.92
N LEU A 203 -11.67 -3.92 4.14
CA LEU A 203 -12.45 -4.16 5.36
C LEU A 203 -13.43 -3.02 5.66
N ALA A 204 -13.00 -1.78 5.47
CA ALA A 204 -13.86 -0.60 5.64
C ALA A 204 -15.06 -0.59 4.68
N ARG A 205 -14.97 -1.26 3.52
CA ARG A 205 -16.09 -1.48 2.59
C ARG A 205 -16.91 -2.73 2.89
N LEU A 206 -16.23 -3.83 3.25
CA LEU A 206 -16.85 -5.12 3.49
C LEU A 206 -17.74 -5.11 4.74
N ILE A 207 -17.28 -4.51 5.85
CA ILE A 207 -18.00 -4.56 7.13
C ILE A 207 -19.38 -3.89 7.04
N PRO A 208 -19.53 -2.65 6.54
CA PRO A 208 -20.84 -2.05 6.36
C PRO A 208 -21.71 -2.80 5.34
N ALA A 209 -21.11 -3.31 4.26
CA ALA A 209 -21.84 -4.09 3.26
C ALA A 209 -22.42 -5.39 3.84
N LEU A 210 -21.65 -6.06 4.70
CA LEU A 210 -22.08 -7.27 5.41
C LEU A 210 -23.18 -6.96 6.42
N ALA A 211 -23.04 -5.90 7.21
CA ALA A 211 -24.07 -5.48 8.16
C ALA A 211 -25.40 -5.18 7.46
N GLU A 212 -25.34 -4.50 6.32
CA GLU A 212 -26.53 -4.19 5.52
C GLU A 212 -27.15 -5.43 4.88
N PHE A 213 -26.33 -6.34 4.34
CA PHE A 213 -26.81 -7.62 3.82
C PHE A 213 -27.52 -8.43 4.90
N LEU A 214 -26.93 -8.58 6.09
CA LEU A 214 -27.54 -9.32 7.20
C LEU A 214 -28.85 -8.71 7.67
N ARG A 215 -28.94 -7.37 7.72
CA ARG A 215 -30.18 -6.65 8.07
C ARG A 215 -31.29 -6.92 7.06
N GLN A 216 -30.98 -6.87 5.76
CA GLN A 216 -31.96 -7.11 4.69
C GLN A 216 -32.34 -8.59 4.58
N ALA A 217 -31.38 -9.51 4.75
CA ALA A 217 -31.62 -10.96 4.67
C ALA A 217 -32.50 -11.48 5.82
N ASN A 218 -32.47 -10.80 6.98
CA ASN A 218 -33.33 -11.11 8.13
C ASN A 218 -34.71 -10.44 8.07
N ALA A 219 -34.95 -9.54 7.11
CA ALA A 219 -36.25 -8.89 6.93
C ALA A 219 -37.14 -9.72 5.99
N PRO A 220 -38.48 -9.73 6.18
CA PRO A 220 -39.39 -10.36 5.23
C PRO A 220 -39.27 -9.67 3.85
N GLY A 221 -38.96 -10.44 2.80
CA GLY A 221 -38.81 -9.91 1.46
C GLY A 221 -38.00 -10.82 0.53
N PRO A 222 -37.78 -10.39 -0.73
CA PRO A 222 -36.92 -11.11 -1.66
C PRO A 222 -35.46 -11.06 -1.21
N PHE A 223 -34.68 -12.07 -1.62
CA PHE A 223 -33.26 -12.14 -1.29
C PHE A 223 -32.50 -10.89 -1.80
N PRO A 224 -31.67 -10.23 -0.98
CA PRO A 224 -31.05 -8.96 -1.34
C PRO A 224 -29.80 -9.16 -2.22
N TRP A 225 -30.02 -9.50 -3.50
CA TRP A 225 -28.94 -9.87 -4.44
C TRP A 225 -27.87 -8.78 -4.60
N ARG A 226 -28.28 -7.50 -4.60
CA ARG A 226 -27.36 -6.37 -4.78
C ARG A 226 -26.36 -6.23 -3.65
N THR A 227 -26.78 -6.41 -2.40
CA THR A 227 -25.87 -6.34 -1.25
C THR A 227 -25.06 -7.61 -1.13
N TRP A 228 -25.63 -8.77 -1.48
CA TRP A 228 -24.89 -10.04 -1.56
C TRP A 228 -23.73 -9.97 -2.54
N VAL A 229 -23.93 -9.48 -3.77
CA VAL A 229 -22.85 -9.34 -4.78
C VAL A 229 -21.74 -8.43 -4.27
N ARG A 230 -22.08 -7.35 -3.55
CA ARG A 230 -21.07 -6.45 -2.94
C ARG A 230 -20.26 -7.18 -1.86
N VAL A 231 -20.93 -7.91 -0.97
CA VAL A 231 -20.27 -8.71 0.08
C VAL A 231 -19.38 -9.78 -0.55
N ALA A 232 -19.88 -10.51 -1.55
CA ALA A 232 -19.14 -11.53 -2.26
C ALA A 232 -17.92 -10.95 -2.98
N GLY A 233 -18.07 -9.80 -3.68
CA GLY A 233 -16.97 -9.14 -4.39
C GLY A 233 -15.87 -8.64 -3.45
N TYR A 234 -16.24 -7.95 -2.36
CA TYR A 234 -15.25 -7.49 -1.37
C TYR A 234 -14.66 -8.66 -0.58
N GLY A 235 -15.45 -9.69 -0.27
CA GLY A 235 -15.00 -10.91 0.41
C GLY A 235 -13.98 -11.69 -0.44
N LEU A 236 -14.27 -11.89 -1.72
CA LEU A 236 -13.33 -12.50 -2.67
C LEU A 236 -12.04 -11.68 -2.76
N THR A 237 -12.17 -10.36 -2.92
CA THR A 237 -11.01 -9.45 -3.01
C THR A 237 -10.14 -9.55 -1.76
N LEU A 238 -10.75 -9.53 -0.57
CA LEU A 238 -10.04 -9.67 0.70
C LEU A 238 -9.34 -11.03 0.81
N THR A 239 -10.01 -12.12 0.44
CA THR A 239 -9.42 -13.46 0.44
C THR A 239 -8.20 -13.52 -0.48
N VAL A 240 -8.31 -12.98 -1.71
CA VAL A 240 -7.18 -12.90 -2.65
C VAL A 240 -6.03 -12.08 -2.04
N GLN A 241 -6.31 -10.90 -1.46
CA GLN A 241 -5.30 -10.07 -0.80
C GLN A 241 -4.56 -10.84 0.30
N LEU A 242 -5.29 -11.51 1.20
CA LEU A 242 -4.72 -12.22 2.34
C LEU A 242 -3.90 -13.44 1.91
N LEU A 243 -4.40 -14.23 0.95
CA LEU A 243 -3.66 -15.38 0.41
C LEU A 243 -2.36 -14.93 -0.25
N VAL A 244 -2.39 -13.87 -1.06
CA VAL A 244 -1.18 -13.36 -1.72
C VAL A 244 -0.20 -12.78 -0.71
N ILE A 245 -0.66 -12.06 0.31
CA ILE A 245 0.20 -11.61 1.42
C ILE A 245 0.88 -12.82 2.08
N LEU A 246 0.16 -13.91 2.32
CA LEU A 246 0.74 -15.16 2.84
C LEU A 246 1.80 -15.73 1.89
N PHE A 247 1.49 -15.82 0.59
CA PHE A 247 2.38 -16.39 -0.41
C PHE A 247 3.61 -15.53 -0.72
N THR A 248 3.63 -14.24 -0.34
CA THR A 248 4.85 -13.43 -0.41
C THR A 248 5.95 -13.93 0.54
N GLN A 249 5.57 -14.66 1.60
CA GLN A 249 6.44 -15.13 2.69
C GLN A 249 7.32 -14.04 3.30
N SER A 250 6.83 -12.80 3.30
CA SER A 250 7.59 -11.64 3.74
C SER A 250 7.19 -11.26 5.17
N ARG A 251 8.12 -11.40 6.11
CA ARG A 251 7.92 -11.14 7.55
C ARG A 251 7.44 -9.71 7.82
N GLY A 252 8.07 -8.71 7.18
CA GLY A 252 7.70 -7.30 7.33
C GLY A 252 6.23 -7.02 7.01
N PRO A 253 5.74 -7.40 5.81
CA PRO A 253 4.32 -7.36 5.48
C PRO A 253 3.40 -8.09 6.47
N TRP A 254 3.75 -9.29 6.95
CA TRP A 254 2.90 -9.98 7.92
C TRP A 254 2.78 -9.22 9.25
N LEU A 255 3.90 -8.70 9.78
CA LEU A 255 3.89 -7.87 10.98
C LEU A 255 3.13 -6.56 10.76
N GLY A 256 3.29 -5.93 9.58
CA GLY A 256 2.55 -4.74 9.19
C GLY A 256 1.04 -5.00 9.10
N LEU A 257 0.62 -6.14 8.56
CA LEU A 257 -0.78 -6.56 8.54
C LEU A 257 -1.32 -6.73 9.96
N LEU A 258 -0.60 -7.44 10.84
CA LEU A 258 -1.00 -7.64 12.22
C LEU A 258 -1.15 -6.30 12.97
N ALA A 259 -0.18 -5.40 12.82
CA ALA A 259 -0.24 -4.06 13.41
C ALA A 259 -1.42 -3.25 12.86
N GLY A 260 -1.64 -3.29 11.53
CA GLY A 260 -2.75 -2.60 10.88
C GLY A 260 -4.12 -3.13 11.33
N LEU A 261 -4.30 -4.45 11.39
CA LEU A 261 -5.53 -5.09 11.86
C LEU A 261 -5.76 -4.85 13.36
N PHE A 262 -4.71 -4.84 14.17
CA PHE A 262 -4.78 -4.48 15.59
C PHE A 262 -5.30 -3.05 15.76
N MET A 263 -4.67 -2.08 15.08
CA MET A 263 -5.11 -0.68 15.12
C MET A 263 -6.54 -0.52 14.59
N PHE A 264 -6.89 -1.18 13.49
CA PHE A 264 -8.24 -1.17 12.94
C PHE A 264 -9.26 -1.74 13.93
N GLY A 265 -8.95 -2.89 14.54
CA GLY A 265 -9.79 -3.58 15.52
C GLY A 265 -10.00 -2.81 16.82
N ILE A 266 -9.11 -1.88 17.17
CA ILE A 266 -9.28 -0.97 18.31
C ILE A 266 -10.03 0.30 17.90
N LEU A 267 -9.57 0.98 16.84
CA LEU A 267 -10.06 2.29 16.46
C LEU A 267 -11.51 2.26 15.96
N VAL A 268 -11.90 1.25 15.18
CA VAL A 268 -13.25 1.16 14.62
C VAL A 268 -14.30 0.98 15.73
N PRO A 269 -14.17 0.00 16.66
CA PRO A 269 -15.12 -0.12 17.76
C PRO A 269 -15.13 1.08 18.70
N LEU A 270 -13.97 1.71 18.98
CA LEU A 270 -13.93 2.95 19.78
C LEU A 270 -14.72 4.08 19.12
N ARG A 271 -14.56 4.28 17.81
CA ARG A 271 -15.33 5.27 17.04
C ARG A 271 -16.83 4.98 17.07
N LEU A 272 -17.22 3.70 17.13
CA LEU A 272 -18.61 3.26 17.24
C LEU A 272 -19.13 3.19 18.69
N GLY A 273 -18.35 3.64 19.69
CA GLY A 273 -18.72 3.59 21.11
C GLY A 273 -18.69 2.20 21.75
N ARG A 274 -18.21 1.17 21.03
CA ARG A 274 -18.19 -0.23 21.47
C ARG A 274 -16.89 -0.60 22.21
N ARG A 275 -16.68 0.01 23.38
CA ARG A 275 -15.45 -0.14 24.19
C ARG A 275 -15.07 -1.60 24.49
N ARG A 276 -16.04 -2.49 24.75
CA ARG A 276 -15.78 -3.92 25.03
C ARG A 276 -15.10 -4.64 23.86
N LEU A 277 -15.50 -4.33 22.62
CA LEU A 277 -14.86 -4.92 21.43
C LEU A 277 -13.45 -4.38 21.22
N ALA A 278 -13.21 -3.10 21.54
CA ALA A 278 -11.87 -2.53 21.51
C ALA A 278 -10.95 -3.18 22.56
N LEU A 279 -11.46 -3.43 23.78
CA LEU A 279 -10.71 -4.15 24.81
C LEU A 279 -10.40 -5.59 24.42
N LEU A 280 -11.36 -6.28 23.79
CA LEU A 280 -11.13 -7.63 23.26
C LEU A 280 -10.05 -7.61 22.16
N ALA A 281 -10.12 -6.67 21.22
CA ALA A 281 -9.11 -6.51 20.19
C ALA A 281 -7.71 -6.21 20.78
N ALA A 282 -7.66 -5.38 21.83
CA ALA A 282 -6.44 -5.10 22.57
C ALA A 282 -5.86 -6.36 23.23
N ALA A 283 -6.70 -7.13 23.93
CA ALA A 283 -6.30 -8.38 24.58
C ALA A 283 -5.80 -9.43 23.58
N LEU A 284 -6.51 -9.60 22.45
CA LEU A 284 -6.08 -10.50 21.37
C LEU A 284 -4.76 -10.04 20.74
N GLY A 285 -4.57 -8.73 20.55
CA GLY A 285 -3.32 -8.18 20.04
C GLY A 285 -2.14 -8.41 20.97
N LEU A 286 -2.33 -8.18 22.28
CA LEU A 286 -1.31 -8.49 23.28
C LEU A 286 -0.97 -9.99 23.30
N GLY A 287 -1.98 -10.86 23.20
CA GLY A 287 -1.80 -12.30 23.07
C GLY A 287 -1.01 -12.69 21.82
N ALA A 288 -1.28 -12.07 20.68
CA ALA A 288 -0.54 -12.31 19.44
C ALA A 288 0.92 -11.84 19.53
N VAL A 289 1.19 -10.69 20.15
CA VAL A 289 2.55 -10.21 20.41
C VAL A 289 3.29 -11.17 21.35
N ALA A 290 2.66 -11.58 22.44
CA ALA A 290 3.25 -12.55 23.38
C ALA A 290 3.55 -13.89 22.69
N PHE A 291 2.63 -14.38 21.84
CA PHE A 291 2.84 -15.59 21.04
C PHE A 291 4.05 -15.46 20.11
N ILE A 292 4.18 -14.34 19.38
CA ILE A 292 5.32 -14.10 18.48
C ILE A 292 6.63 -14.03 19.27
N ILE A 293 6.64 -13.35 20.42
CA ILE A 293 7.81 -13.29 21.30
C ILE A 293 8.19 -14.70 21.74
N LEU A 294 7.26 -15.47 22.31
CA LEU A 294 7.51 -16.84 22.75
C LEU A 294 8.00 -17.73 21.61
N LEU A 295 7.50 -17.57 20.39
CA LEU A 295 7.95 -18.33 19.22
C LEU A 295 9.41 -18.03 18.82
N ASN A 296 9.94 -16.86 19.18
CA ASN A 296 11.30 -16.42 18.85
C ASN A 296 12.29 -16.60 20.02
N VAL A 297 11.83 -16.90 21.24
CA VAL A 297 12.72 -17.17 22.39
C VAL A 297 13.33 -18.58 22.27
N PRO A 298 14.67 -18.75 22.33
CA PRO A 298 15.30 -20.06 22.35
C PRO A 298 14.85 -20.89 23.56
N GLY A 299 14.54 -22.18 23.35
CA GLY A 299 14.10 -23.09 24.42
C GLY A 299 12.65 -22.89 24.89
N SER A 300 11.84 -22.12 24.16
CA SER A 300 10.43 -21.93 24.50
C SER A 300 9.60 -23.19 24.25
N PRO A 301 8.46 -23.36 24.95
CA PRO A 301 7.53 -24.47 24.70
C PRO A 301 6.93 -24.45 23.28
N LEU A 302 7.06 -23.34 22.54
CA LEU A 302 6.59 -23.20 21.16
C LEU A 302 7.65 -23.56 20.11
N GLN A 303 8.87 -23.92 20.52
CA GLN A 303 9.95 -24.29 19.61
C GLN A 303 9.60 -25.48 18.68
N PRO A 304 8.88 -26.53 19.12
CA PRO A 304 8.43 -27.59 18.20
C PRO A 304 7.49 -27.08 17.11
N LEU A 305 6.63 -26.10 17.42
CA LEU A 305 5.69 -25.50 16.46
C LEU A 305 6.41 -24.67 15.39
N LYS A 306 7.54 -24.06 15.74
CA LYS A 306 8.38 -23.33 14.78
C LYS A 306 8.86 -24.22 13.64
N ALA A 307 9.22 -25.48 13.93
CA ALA A 307 9.69 -26.44 12.93
C ALA A 307 8.55 -27.15 12.16
N ALA A 308 7.30 -27.02 12.61
CA ALA A 308 6.17 -27.75 12.03
C ALA A 308 5.76 -27.28 10.63
N ASN A 309 5.98 -26.00 10.31
CA ASN A 309 5.62 -25.43 9.01
C ASN A 309 6.52 -24.24 8.65
N ARG A 310 6.91 -24.14 7.38
CA ARG A 310 7.66 -23.03 6.78
C ARG A 310 7.11 -21.64 7.13
N TYR A 311 5.79 -21.48 7.27
CA TYR A 311 5.20 -20.19 7.67
C TYR A 311 5.50 -19.83 9.14
N LEU A 312 5.45 -20.80 10.05
CA LEU A 312 5.79 -20.61 11.46
C LEU A 312 7.29 -20.48 11.66
N GLU A 313 8.10 -21.21 10.89
CA GLU A 313 9.55 -21.06 10.84
C GLU A 313 9.92 -19.62 10.48
N ARG A 314 9.27 -19.04 9.46
CA ARG A 314 9.46 -17.65 9.04
C ARG A 314 9.11 -16.64 10.14
N LEU A 315 8.07 -16.90 10.94
CA LEU A 315 7.68 -16.05 12.07
C LEU A 315 8.58 -16.25 13.30
N GLY A 316 9.09 -17.47 13.53
CA GLY A 316 9.96 -17.80 14.66
C GLY A 316 11.45 -17.49 14.42
N SER A 317 11.82 -17.01 13.23
CA SER A 317 13.19 -16.62 12.85
C SER A 317 13.33 -15.10 12.67
N ILE A 318 12.44 -14.31 13.25
CA ILE A 318 12.49 -12.83 13.19
C ILE A 318 13.69 -12.31 13.98
N ALA A 319 13.97 -12.90 15.14
CA ALA A 319 15.06 -12.48 16.03
C ALA A 319 16.42 -13.14 15.72
N GLU A 320 16.49 -14.05 14.75
CA GLU A 320 17.74 -14.70 14.36
C GLU A 320 18.59 -13.76 13.50
N ALA A 321 19.65 -13.20 14.11
CA ALA A 321 20.60 -12.32 13.43
C ALA A 321 21.50 -13.07 12.42
N ASP A 322 21.72 -14.37 12.64
CA ASP A 322 22.71 -15.18 11.90
C ASP A 322 22.17 -15.83 10.61
N SER A 323 20.91 -15.62 10.25
CA SER A 323 20.29 -16.28 9.09
C SER A 323 19.93 -15.34 7.93
N GLY A 324 20.24 -15.80 6.72
CA GLY A 324 19.83 -15.17 5.45
C GLY A 324 20.26 -13.71 5.26
N THR A 325 19.32 -12.86 4.86
CA THR A 325 19.56 -11.46 4.50
C THR A 325 20.03 -10.58 5.65
N VAL A 326 19.72 -10.93 6.91
CA VAL A 326 20.14 -10.15 8.09
C VAL A 326 21.64 -10.29 8.28
N ARG A 327 22.16 -11.51 8.21
CA ARG A 327 23.60 -11.77 8.25
C ARG A 327 24.36 -11.05 7.15
N VAL A 328 23.86 -11.05 5.91
CA VAL A 328 24.49 -10.30 4.80
C VAL A 328 24.57 -8.80 5.12
N ARG A 329 23.51 -8.22 5.68
CA ARG A 329 23.50 -6.79 6.07
C ARG A 329 24.45 -6.51 7.22
N LEU A 330 24.52 -7.39 8.22
CA LEU A 330 25.45 -7.27 9.32
C LEU A 330 26.90 -7.39 8.83
N LEU A 331 27.20 -8.34 7.93
CA LEU A 331 28.52 -8.47 7.31
C LEU A 331 28.89 -7.20 6.52
N ILE A 332 27.99 -6.66 5.68
CA ILE A 332 28.23 -5.39 4.98
C ILE A 332 28.48 -4.24 5.96
N TRP A 333 27.77 -4.22 7.08
CA TRP A 333 27.89 -3.17 8.08
C TRP A 333 29.22 -3.25 8.86
N PHE A 334 29.67 -4.46 9.16
CA PHE A 334 30.88 -4.70 9.94
C PHE A 334 32.16 -4.82 9.12
N GLY A 335 32.06 -5.00 7.79
CA GLY A 335 33.20 -5.19 6.89
C GLY A 335 33.58 -6.65 6.76
#